data_AF-A0A0Q9LFM9-F1
#
_entry.id   AF-A0A0Q9LFM9-F1
#
_cell.length_a   1.000
_cell.length_b   1.000
_cell.length_c   1.000
_cell.angle_alpha   90.00
_cell.angle_beta   90.00
_cell.angle_gamma   90.00
#
_symmetry.space_group_name_H-M   'P 1'
#
loop_
_entity.id
_entity.type
_entity.pdbx_description
1 polymer ?
#
loop_
_entity_poly.entity_id
_entity_poly.type
_entity_poly.pdbx_seq_one_letter_code
_entity_poly.pdbx_strand_id
1 'polypeptide(L)' 'MNPVTENFVKKHQKYLSDNPNELENFNSIYDHMLFYLTSILGIDELQASQCILDLKTDISCDLLPYIIKSEII' A
#
# COMPACT_ATOMS: atom_id res chain seq x y z
N MET A 1 7.11 -11.28 -5.47
CA MET A 1 6.41 -10.04 -5.87
C MET A 1 7.12 -9.40 -7.07
N ASN A 2 6.42 -8.70 -7.96
CA ASN A 2 7.06 -7.96 -9.05
C ASN A 2 7.84 -6.74 -8.49
N PRO A 3 9.07 -6.44 -8.97
CA PRO A 3 9.85 -5.26 -8.55
C PRO A 3 9.07 -3.93 -8.57
N VAL A 4 8.12 -3.79 -9.49
CA VAL A 4 7.26 -2.60 -9.60
C VAL A 4 6.35 -2.47 -8.36
N THR A 5 5.66 -3.55 -8.02
CA THR A 5 4.80 -3.62 -6.83
C THR A 5 5.60 -3.39 -5.55
N GLU A 6 6.82 -3.92 -5.46
CA GLU A 6 7.71 -3.72 -4.30
C GLU A 6 8.10 -2.25 -4.11
N ASN A 7 8.42 -1.56 -5.20
CA ASN A 7 8.70 -0.13 -5.16
C ASN A 7 7.48 0.67 -4.69
N PHE A 8 6.28 0.31 -5.14
CA PHE A 8 5.04 0.98 -4.73
C PHE A 8 4.71 0.76 -3.25
N VAL A 9 4.87 -0.47 -2.74
CA VAL A 9 4.72 -0.77 -1.31
C VAL A 9 5.67 0.08 -0.47
N LYS A 10 6.95 0.14 -0.83
CA LYS A 10 7.95 0.94 -0.08
C LYS A 10 7.63 2.43 -0.08
N LYS A 11 7.16 2.97 -1.21
CA LYS A 11 6.73 4.38 -1.30
C LYS A 11 5.48 4.64 -0.45
N HIS A 12 4.51 3.74 -0.49
CA HIS A 12 3.29 3.81 0.33
C HIS A 12 3.61 3.73 1.83
N GLN A 13 4.52 2.85 2.25
CA GLN A 13 5.00 2.78 3.63
C GLN A 13 5.65 4.08 4.11
N LYS A 14 6.51 4.67 3.29
CA LYS A 14 7.14 5.94 3.62
C LYS A 14 6.10 7.04 3.77
N TYR A 15 5.14 7.10 2.86
CA TYR A 15 4.05 8.06 2.90
C TYR A 15 3.18 7.93 4.16
N LEU A 16 2.87 6.70 4.58
CA LEU A 16 2.18 6.41 5.83
C LEU A 16 3.00 6.73 7.07
N SER A 17 4.32 6.61 7.00
CA SER A 17 5.20 7.04 8.10
C SER A 17 5.12 8.56 8.31
N ASP A 18 4.95 9.31 7.23
CA ASP A 18 4.78 10.77 7.26
C ASP A 18 3.31 11.17 7.59
N ASN A 19 2.32 10.30 7.32
CA ASN A 19 0.88 10.56 7.48
C ASN A 19 0.16 9.38 8.16
N PRO A 20 0.51 9.04 9.42
CA PRO A 20 0.03 7.81 10.07
C PRO A 20 -1.50 7.76 10.26
N ASN A 21 -2.14 8.91 10.42
CA ASN A 21 -3.58 9.00 10.66
C ASN A 21 -4.42 8.82 9.39
N GLU A 22 -3.82 8.81 8.18
CA GLU A 22 -4.63 8.68 6.96
C GLU A 22 -5.36 7.34 6.90
N LEU A 23 -4.75 6.26 7.44
CA LEU A 23 -5.37 4.94 7.46
C LEU A 23 -6.71 4.91 8.21
N GLU A 24 -6.93 5.81 9.17
CA GLU A 24 -8.20 5.90 9.92
C GLU A 24 -9.39 6.23 9.02
N ASN A 25 -9.15 6.86 7.85
CA ASN A 25 -10.18 7.22 6.89
C ASN A 25 -10.52 6.09 5.91
N PHE A 26 -9.82 4.94 5.98
CA PHE A 26 -9.99 3.84 5.05
C PHE A 26 -10.33 2.54 5.77
N ASN A 27 -11.21 1.74 5.16
CA ASN A 27 -11.65 0.45 5.72
C ASN A 27 -10.54 -0.61 5.68
N SER A 28 -9.58 -0.46 4.76
CA SER A 28 -8.45 -1.36 4.66
C SER A 28 -7.23 -0.66 4.10
N ILE A 29 -6.07 -1.24 4.40
CA ILE A 29 -4.78 -0.81 3.87
C ILE A 29 -4.73 -0.88 2.34
N TYR A 30 -5.47 -1.82 1.75
CA TYR A 30 -5.57 -1.98 0.30
C TYR A 30 -6.40 -0.86 -0.34
N ASP A 31 -7.46 -0.40 0.33
CA ASP A 31 -8.27 0.73 -0.14
C ASP A 31 -7.47 2.03 -0.10
N HIS A 32 -6.72 2.24 0.98
CA HIS A 32 -5.78 3.35 1.05
C HIS A 32 -4.67 3.21 -0.01
N MET A 33 -4.13 2.01 -0.21
CA MET A 33 -3.09 1.81 -1.21
C MET A 33 -3.61 2.12 -2.62
N LEU A 34 -4.86 1.76 -2.92
CA LEU A 34 -5.51 2.11 -4.19
C LEU A 34 -5.61 3.64 -4.33
N PHE A 35 -6.11 4.33 -3.30
CA PHE A 35 -6.17 5.79 -3.28
C PHE A 35 -4.79 6.43 -3.46
N TYR A 36 -3.77 5.96 -2.76
CA TYR A 36 -2.41 6.46 -2.87
C TYR A 36 -1.87 6.29 -4.29
N LEU A 37 -2.04 5.12 -4.90
CA LEU A 37 -1.55 4.87 -6.25
C LEU A 37 -2.27 5.74 -7.28
N THR A 38 -3.59 5.88 -7.17
CA THR A 38 -4.38 6.63 -8.16
C THR A 38 -4.34 8.14 -7.93
N SER A 39 -4.64 8.60 -6.72
CA SER A 39 -4.86 10.01 -6.41
C SER A 39 -3.57 10.75 -6.07
N ILE A 40 -2.59 10.07 -5.45
CA ILE A 40 -1.31 10.71 -5.06
C ILE A 40 -0.25 10.50 -6.15
N LEU A 41 -0.11 9.28 -6.68
CA LEU A 41 0.88 8.97 -7.70
C LEU A 41 0.38 9.13 -9.13
N GLY A 42 -0.92 9.31 -9.35
CA GLY A 42 -1.49 9.49 -10.69
C GLY A 42 -1.45 8.22 -11.55
N ILE A 43 -1.37 7.05 -10.92
CA ILE A 43 -1.33 5.75 -11.61
C ILE A 43 -2.74 5.38 -12.04
N ASP A 44 -2.85 4.76 -13.21
CA ASP A 44 -4.11 4.23 -13.70
C ASP A 44 -4.71 3.18 -12.75
N GLU A 45 -6.04 3.19 -12.61
CA GLU A 45 -6.76 2.33 -11.68
C GLU A 45 -6.56 0.83 -11.99
N LEU A 46 -6.43 0.46 -13.26
CA LEU A 46 -6.18 -0.93 -13.67
C LEU A 46 -4.80 -1.38 -13.20
N GLN A 47 -3.78 -0.53 -13.37
CA GLN A 47 -2.41 -0.81 -12.93
C GLN A 47 -2.31 -0.85 -11.39
N ALA A 48 -2.98 0.07 -10.70
CA ALA A 48 -3.04 0.09 -9.24
C ALA A 48 -3.72 -1.16 -8.69
N SER A 49 -4.84 -1.56 -9.30
CA SER A 49 -5.57 -2.79 -8.95
C SER A 49 -4.73 -4.04 -9.19
N GLN A 50 -3.98 -4.09 -10.29
CA GLN A 50 -3.04 -5.19 -10.56
C GLN A 50 -1.93 -5.24 -9.51
N CYS A 51 -1.38 -4.10 -9.08
CA CYS A 51 -0.39 -4.07 -8.01
C CYS A 51 -0.94 -4.61 -6.69
N ILE A 52 -2.19 -4.28 -6.34
CA ILE A 52 -2.86 -4.79 -5.14
C ILE A 52 -3.13 -6.29 -5.25
N LEU A 53 -3.54 -6.77 -6.42
CA LEU A 53 -3.72 -8.20 -6.66
C LEU A 53 -2.40 -8.97 -6.56
N ASP A 54 -1.34 -8.46 -7.15
CA ASP A 54 0.01 -9.02 -7.04
C ASP A 54 0.48 -9.06 -5.57
N LEU A 55 0.18 -8.03 -4.79
CA LEU A 55 0.48 -7.99 -3.35
C LEU A 55 -0.34 -9.03 -2.55
N LYS A 56 -1.63 -9.19 -2.86
CA LYS A 56 -2.53 -10.14 -2.19
C LYS A 56 -2.22 -11.59 -2.52
N THR A 57 -1.75 -11.85 -3.74
CA THR A 57 -1.43 -13.20 -4.22
C THR A 57 -0.05 -13.68 -3.78
N ASP A 58 0.81 -12.76 -3.33
CA ASP A 58 2.08 -13.11 -2.72
C ASP A 58 1.86 -13.63 -1.29
N ILE A 59 1.81 -14.96 -1.13
CA ILE A 59 1.60 -15.65 0.15
C ILE A 59 2.77 -15.42 1.13
N SER A 60 3.95 -14.97 0.65
CA SER A 60 5.12 -14.61 1.48
C SER A 60 5.13 -13.15 1.89
N CYS A 61 3.99 -12.46 1.91
CA CYS A 61 3.91 -11.04 2.22
C CYS A 61 4.13 -10.76 3.73
N ASP A 62 5.35 -11.01 4.20
CA ASP A 62 5.95 -10.50 5.43
C ASP A 62 5.89 -8.97 5.50
N LEU A 63 5.51 -8.28 4.43
CA LEU A 63 5.38 -6.81 4.37
C LEU A 63 4.09 -6.29 5.01
N LEU A 64 3.01 -7.08 5.08
CA LEU A 64 1.77 -6.66 5.75
C LEU A 64 1.99 -6.18 7.20
N PRO A 65 2.72 -6.92 8.06
CA PRO A 65 3.03 -6.42 9.39
C PRO A 65 3.96 -5.20 9.41
N TYR A 66 4.68 -4.85 8.33
CA TYR A 66 5.48 -3.61 8.27
C TYR A 66 4.67 -2.40 7.79
N ILE A 67 3.63 -2.59 6.98
CA ILE A 67 2.72 -1.49 6.61
C ILE A 67 1.77 -1.18 7.80
N ILE A 68 1.40 -2.20 8.58
CA ILE A 68 0.52 -2.06 9.76
C ILE A 68 1.29 -1.58 11.01
N LYS A 69 2.61 -1.79 11.08
CA LYS A 69 3.43 -1.46 12.28
C LYS A 69 3.54 0.03 12.65
N SER A 70 2.86 0.93 11.95
CA SER A 70 2.65 2.29 12.45
C SER A 70 1.64 2.36 13.61
N GLU A 71 0.96 1.25 13.95
CA GLU A 71 0.27 1.12 15.22
C GLU A 71 1.13 0.41 16.28
N ILE A 72 1.46 1.21 17.31
CA ILE A 72 1.82 0.83 18.69
C ILE A 72 3.31 0.48 18.93
N ILE A 73 4.11 1.52 19.24
CA ILE A 73 4.74 1.70 20.58
C ILE A 73 4.66 3.19 20.94
#